data_AF-A0A6N2MCY0-F1
#
_entry.id   AF-A0A6N2MCY0-F1
#
_cell.length_a   1.000
_cell.length_b   1.000
_cell.length_c   1.000
_cell.angle_alpha   90.00
_cell.angle_beta   90.00
_cell.angle_gamma   90.00
#
_symmetry.space_group_name_H-M   'P 1'
#
loop_
_entity.id
_entity.type
_entity.pdbx_description
1 polymer ?
#
loop_
_entity_poly.entity_id
_entity_poly.type
_entity_poly.pdbx_seq_one_letter_code
_entity_poly.pdbx_strand_id
1 'polypeptide(L)'
;MAHASRNSREQLRAHGGLDVYLSLLDDMLSVTALDSIAVCLAHDNDNHKVEQALLKKDAVQRLVKFFQCCPEQQFVHILEPFLKIITKSSRINTTLAVNGLTPLLIARLDHQDAIARLNLLKLIK
;
A
#
# COMPACT_ATOMS: atom_id res chain seq x y z
N MET A 1 -5.21 5.29 -26.47
CA MET A 1 -4.77 5.42 -25.07
C MET A 1 -6.01 5.37 -24.19
N ALA A 2 -6.18 4.28 -23.43
CA ALA A 2 -7.41 3.99 -22.71
C ALA A 2 -7.56 4.86 -21.46
N HIS A 3 -8.34 5.93 -21.56
CA HIS A 3 -8.88 6.61 -20.39
C HIS A 3 -10.00 5.74 -19.81
N ALA A 4 -9.68 4.87 -18.85
CA ALA A 4 -10.71 4.40 -17.92
C ALA A 4 -11.24 5.64 -17.18
N SER A 5 -12.48 6.01 -17.50
CA SER A 5 -13.10 7.26 -17.02
C SER A 5 -13.14 7.26 -15.49
N ARG A 6 -13.16 8.45 -14.90
CA ARG A 6 -13.24 8.65 -13.43
C ARG A 6 -14.36 7.81 -12.79
N ASN A 7 -15.43 7.56 -13.54
CA ASN A 7 -16.57 6.72 -13.19
C ASN A 7 -16.22 5.22 -13.06
N SER A 8 -15.36 4.68 -13.93
CA SER A 8 -14.86 3.29 -13.82
C SER A 8 -14.08 3.06 -12.52
N ARG A 9 -13.32 4.07 -12.07
CA ARG A 9 -12.61 4.05 -10.79
C ARG A 9 -13.56 4.14 -9.59
N GLU A 10 -14.63 4.93 -9.68
CA GLU A 10 -15.65 5.03 -8.63
C GLU A 10 -16.53 3.78 -8.54
N GLN A 11 -16.86 3.13 -9.66
CA GLN A 11 -17.61 1.87 -9.65
C GLN A 11 -16.80 0.68 -9.14
N LEU A 12 -15.48 0.61 -9.43
CA LEU A 12 -14.59 -0.35 -8.78
C LEU A 12 -14.62 -0.17 -7.25
N ARG A 13 -14.60 1.07 -6.76
CA ARG A 13 -14.65 1.38 -5.32
C ARG A 13 -15.94 0.88 -4.65
N ALA A 14 -17.06 0.86 -5.37
CA ALA A 14 -18.36 0.44 -4.83
C ALA A 14 -18.54 -1.08 -4.72
N HIS A 15 -17.88 -1.89 -5.57
CA HIS A 15 -18.10 -3.33 -5.67
C HIS A 15 -16.80 -4.17 -5.77
N GLY A 16 -15.97 -4.16 -4.72
CA GLY A 16 -14.85 -5.11 -4.61
C GLY A 16 -13.56 -4.72 -5.35
N GLY A 17 -13.42 -3.46 -5.78
CA GLY A 17 -12.25 -2.98 -6.50
C GLY A 17 -10.94 -3.02 -5.74
N LEU A 18 -10.97 -3.21 -4.41
CA LEU A 18 -9.75 -3.43 -3.63
C LEU A 18 -9.03 -4.71 -4.05
N ASP A 19 -9.76 -5.79 -4.35
CA ASP A 19 -9.15 -7.06 -4.78
C ASP A 19 -8.44 -6.90 -6.13
N VAL A 20 -8.99 -6.07 -7.02
CA VAL A 20 -8.33 -5.72 -8.29
C VAL A 20 -7.02 -4.99 -8.02
N TYR A 21 -7.01 -3.97 -7.15
CA TYR A 21 -5.77 -3.25 -6.83
C TYR A 21 -4.74 -4.16 -6.13
N LEU A 22 -5.17 -5.06 -5.25
CA LEU A 22 -4.28 -6.04 -4.62
C LEU A 22 -3.71 -7.03 -5.64
N SER A 23 -4.48 -7.42 -6.65
CA SER A 23 -3.98 -8.28 -7.74
C SER A 23 -2.97 -7.58 -8.64
N LEU A 24 -3.05 -6.25 -8.76
CA LEU A 24 -2.13 -5.42 -9.55
C LEU A 24 -0.80 -5.10 -8.84
N LEU A 25 -0.65 -5.48 -7.57
CA LEU A 25 0.63 -5.34 -6.85
C LEU A 25 1.74 -6.20 -7.47
N ASP A 26 1.38 -7.33 -8.08
CA ASP A 26 2.33 -8.24 -8.73
C ASP A 26 2.65 -7.81 -10.18
N ASP A 27 2.14 -6.67 -10.65
CA ASP A 27 2.28 -6.17 -12.02
C ASP A 27 3.06 -4.83 -12.09
N MET A 28 3.38 -4.39 -13.31
CA MET A 28 4.04 -3.12 -13.64
C MET A 28 3.27 -1.89 -13.15
N LEU A 29 1.98 -2.05 -12.82
CA LEU A 29 1.08 -0.99 -12.35
C LEU A 29 1.03 -0.86 -10.82
N SER A 30 1.93 -1.51 -10.09
CA SER A 30 1.90 -1.58 -8.62
C SER A 30 1.93 -0.23 -7.90
N VAL A 31 2.64 0.78 -8.42
CA VAL A 31 2.61 2.15 -7.86
C VAL A 31 1.21 2.74 -7.96
N THR A 32 0.59 2.65 -9.14
CA THR A 32 -0.78 3.14 -9.38
C THR A 32 -1.81 2.38 -8.54
N ALA A 33 -1.60 1.07 -8.34
CA ALA A 33 -2.43 0.26 -7.47
C ALA A 33 -2.34 0.75 -6.02
N LEU A 34 -1.13 0.97 -5.48
CA LEU A 34 -0.94 1.50 -4.13
C LEU A 34 -1.53 2.91 -3.96
N ASP A 35 -1.34 3.81 -4.92
CA ASP A 35 -1.96 5.13 -4.90
C ASP A 35 -3.50 5.02 -4.87
N SER A 36 -4.06 4.10 -5.65
CA SER A 36 -5.49 3.86 -5.67
C SER A 36 -5.99 3.31 -4.33
N ILE A 37 -5.26 2.39 -3.70
CA ILE A 37 -5.56 1.87 -2.36
C ILE A 37 -5.52 3.01 -1.33
N ALA A 38 -4.47 3.83 -1.35
CA ALA A 38 -4.32 4.98 -0.46
C ALA A 38 -5.49 5.97 -0.60
N VAL A 39 -5.90 6.28 -1.83
CA VAL A 39 -7.06 7.13 -2.12
C VAL A 39 -8.36 6.47 -1.67
N CYS A 40 -8.53 5.15 -1.85
CA CYS A 40 -9.68 4.41 -1.36
C CYS A 40 -9.79 4.51 0.17
N LEU A 41 -8.70 4.25 0.88
CA LEU A 41 -8.64 4.32 2.34
C LEU A 41 -8.81 5.76 2.85
N ALA A 42 -8.32 6.76 2.12
CA ALA A 42 -8.47 8.16 2.49
C ALA A 42 -9.94 8.63 2.50
N HIS A 43 -10.75 8.07 1.61
CA HIS A 43 -12.18 8.34 1.48
C HIS A 43 -13.05 7.22 2.07
N ASP A 44 -12.49 6.36 2.92
CA ASP A 44 -13.25 5.31 3.58
C ASP A 44 -14.32 5.95 4.47
N ASN A 45 -15.55 5.49 4.34
CA ASN A 45 -16.70 6.05 5.04
C ASN A 45 -16.88 5.42 6.43
N ASP A 46 -17.94 5.78 7.14
CA ASP A 46 -18.20 5.34 8.54
C ASP A 46 -18.25 3.82 8.73
N ASN A 47 -18.46 3.04 7.65
CA ASN A 47 -18.45 1.59 7.72
C ASN A 47 -17.05 0.98 7.62
N HIS A 48 -16.01 1.79 7.38
CA HIS A 48 -14.61 1.38 7.29
C HIS A 48 -14.37 0.13 6.41
N LYS A 49 -15.08 0.04 5.27
CA LYS A 49 -15.09 -1.17 4.44
C LYS A 49 -13.73 -1.42 3.81
N VAL A 50 -13.02 -0.36 3.41
CA VAL A 50 -11.70 -0.48 2.81
C VAL A 50 -10.68 -0.91 3.87
N GLU A 51 -10.72 -0.30 5.05
CA GLU A 51 -9.86 -0.68 6.17
C GLU A 51 -10.06 -2.16 6.54
N GLN A 52 -11.32 -2.59 6.73
CA GLN A 52 -11.64 -3.97 7.08
C GLN A 52 -11.16 -4.97 6.01
N ALA A 53 -11.25 -4.61 4.74
CA ALA A 53 -10.79 -5.47 3.66
C ALA A 53 -9.24 -5.55 3.61
N LEU A 54 -8.53 -4.45 3.89
CA LEU A 54 -7.07 -4.42 4.02
C LEU A 54 -6.56 -5.19 5.25
N LEU A 55 -7.37 -5.30 6.31
CA LEU A 55 -7.05 -6.08 7.51
C LEU A 55 -7.25 -7.59 7.34
N LYS A 56 -7.84 -8.05 6.22
CA LYS A 56 -7.95 -9.48 5.93
C LYS A 56 -6.56 -10.09 5.76
N LYS A 57 -6.38 -11.32 6.25
CA LYS A 57 -5.10 -12.05 6.22
C LYS A 57 -4.45 -12.08 4.83
N ASP A 58 -5.24 -12.33 3.78
CA ASP A 58 -4.75 -12.40 2.40
C ASP A 58 -4.21 -11.03 1.91
N ALA A 59 -4.93 -9.94 2.19
CA ALA A 59 -4.50 -8.59 1.84
C ALA A 59 -3.21 -8.18 2.56
N VAL A 60 -3.13 -8.45 3.88
CA VAL A 60 -1.93 -8.23 4.69
C VAL A 60 -0.74 -8.99 4.11
N GLN A 61 -0.91 -10.27 3.81
CA GLN A 61 0.15 -11.10 3.24
C GLN A 61 0.63 -10.60 1.87
N ARG A 62 -0.29 -10.17 1.00
CA ARG A 62 0.05 -9.57 -0.30
C ARG A 62 0.85 -8.28 -0.14
N LEU A 63 0.45 -7.38 0.76
CA LEU A 63 1.17 -6.12 0.99
C LEU A 63 2.58 -6.36 1.55
N VAL A 64 2.72 -7.27 2.52
CA VAL A 64 4.04 -7.61 3.08
C VAL A 64 4.93 -8.27 2.01
N LYS A 65 4.38 -9.22 1.25
CA LYS A 65 5.12 -9.89 0.16
C LYS A 65 5.52 -8.90 -0.93
N PHE A 66 4.63 -7.98 -1.31
CA PHE A 66 4.92 -6.92 -2.27
C PHE A 66 6.11 -6.08 -1.81
N PHE A 67 6.08 -5.62 -0.55
CA PHE A 67 7.18 -4.83 0.01
C PHE A 67 8.50 -5.61 0.04
N GLN A 68 8.44 -6.91 0.37
CA GLN A 68 9.61 -7.79 0.39
C GLN A 68 10.22 -7.96 -1.01
N CYS A 69 9.40 -8.21 -2.03
CA CYS A 69 9.83 -8.51 -3.39
C CYS A 69 10.09 -7.25 -4.25
N CYS A 70 9.81 -6.05 -3.74
CA CYS A 70 9.95 -4.82 -4.51
C CYS A 70 11.43 -4.55 -4.90
N PRO A 71 11.73 -4.38 -6.21
CA PRO A 71 13.07 -4.03 -6.67
C PRO A 71 13.53 -2.68 -6.12
N GLU A 72 14.83 -2.53 -5.83
CA GLU A 72 15.39 -1.27 -5.31
C GLU A 72 15.09 -0.06 -6.20
N GLN A 73 15.15 -0.22 -7.51
CA GLN A 73 14.88 0.85 -8.48
C GLN A 73 13.44 1.39 -8.38
N GLN A 74 12.49 0.56 -7.95
CA GLN A 74 11.08 0.95 -7.82
C GLN A 74 10.72 1.35 -6.38
N PHE A 75 11.58 1.01 -5.41
CA PHE A 75 11.31 1.14 -3.99
C PHE A 75 11.02 2.59 -3.56
N VAL A 76 11.73 3.57 -4.12
CA VAL A 76 11.46 4.98 -3.80
C VAL A 76 10.05 5.40 -4.23
N HIS A 77 9.58 4.88 -5.37
CA HIS A 77 8.26 5.20 -5.92
C HIS A 77 7.11 4.55 -5.15
N ILE A 78 7.33 3.40 -4.52
CA ILE A 78 6.30 2.74 -3.71
C ILE A 78 6.26 3.26 -2.27
N LEU A 79 7.35 3.83 -1.76
CA LEU A 79 7.44 4.30 -0.36
C LEU A 79 6.39 5.36 -0.03
N GLU A 80 6.19 6.35 -0.90
CA GLU A 80 5.21 7.42 -0.65
C GLU A 80 3.76 6.90 -0.59
N PRO A 81 3.24 6.15 -1.59
CA PRO A 81 1.88 5.63 -1.51
C PRO A 81 1.71 4.59 -0.40
N PHE A 82 2.74 3.79 -0.10
CA PHE A 82 2.72 2.87 1.03
C PHE A 82 2.64 3.60 2.38
N LEU A 83 3.41 4.69 2.55
CA LEU A 83 3.35 5.55 3.73
C LEU A 83 1.95 6.17 3.90
N LYS A 84 1.28 6.59 2.81
CA LYS A 84 -0.10 7.10 2.87
C LYS A 84 -1.09 6.06 3.40
N ILE A 85 -0.90 4.78 3.06
CA ILE A 85 -1.75 3.69 3.58
C ILE A 85 -1.55 3.53 5.08
N ILE A 86 -0.30 3.36 5.53
CA ILE A 86 -0.05 3.03 6.93
C ILE A 86 -0.28 4.21 7.89
N THR A 87 -0.12 5.45 7.42
CA THR A 87 -0.40 6.65 8.24
C THR A 87 -1.88 6.94 8.35
N LYS A 88 -2.70 6.43 7.42
CA LYS A 88 -4.15 6.65 7.44
C LYS A 88 -4.89 5.76 8.44
N SER A 89 -4.36 4.57 8.73
CA SER A 89 -4.95 3.63 9.70
C SER A 89 -3.88 3.04 10.62
N SER A 90 -3.99 3.34 11.92
CA SER A 90 -3.13 2.75 12.96
C SER A 90 -3.32 1.23 13.05
N ARG A 91 -4.54 0.73 12.83
CA ARG A 91 -4.84 -0.71 12.84
C ARG A 91 -4.10 -1.43 11.71
N ILE A 92 -4.10 -0.87 10.50
CA ILE A 92 -3.35 -1.41 9.37
C ILE A 92 -1.85 -1.37 9.66
N ASN A 93 -1.34 -0.24 10.18
CA ASN A 93 0.06 -0.10 10.55
C ASN A 93 0.50 -1.21 11.53
N THR A 94 -0.19 -1.34 12.67
CA THR A 94 0.12 -2.37 13.67
C THR A 94 0.01 -3.76 13.07
N THR A 95 -1.02 -4.04 12.27
CA THR A 95 -1.21 -5.35 11.64
C THR A 95 -0.06 -5.69 10.69
N LEU A 96 0.36 -4.78 9.82
CA LEU A 96 1.49 -5.02 8.92
C LEU A 96 2.80 -5.19 9.71
N ALA A 97 3.04 -4.35 10.72
CA ALA A 97 4.23 -4.42 11.57
C ALA A 97 4.40 -5.80 12.22
N VAL A 98 3.34 -6.32 12.88
CA VAL A 98 3.39 -7.63 13.54
C VAL A 98 3.37 -8.82 12.57
N ASN A 99 3.01 -8.60 11.29
CA ASN A 99 3.02 -9.62 10.24
C ASN A 99 4.27 -9.56 9.35
N GLY A 100 5.36 -8.97 9.82
CA GLY A 100 6.67 -9.07 9.17
C GLY A 100 7.10 -7.85 8.36
N LEU A 101 6.35 -6.75 8.38
CA LEU A 101 6.80 -5.51 7.72
C LEU A 101 8.01 -4.88 8.43
N THR A 102 8.03 -4.85 9.77
CA THR A 102 9.11 -4.21 10.54
C THR A 102 10.52 -4.71 10.19
N PRO A 103 10.81 -6.03 10.15
CA PRO A 103 12.14 -6.49 9.75
C PRO A 103 12.50 -6.11 8.31
N LEU A 104 11.51 -6.02 7.39
CA LEU A 104 11.74 -5.56 6.02
C LEU A 104 12.08 -4.07 5.97
N LEU A 105 11.43 -3.24 6.77
CA LEU A 105 11.75 -1.82 6.90
C LEU A 105 13.18 -1.62 7.41
N ILE A 106 13.57 -2.37 8.46
CA ILE A 106 14.92 -2.32 9.03
C ILE A 106 15.96 -2.75 8.00
N ALA A 107 15.72 -3.84 7.26
CA ALA A 107 16.63 -4.33 6.22
C ALA A 107 16.86 -3.31 5.09
N ARG A 108 15.94 -2.36 4.89
CA ARG A 108 16.04 -1.31 3.87
C ARG A 108 16.61 0.00 4.43
N LEU A 109 16.94 0.11 5.73
CA LEU A 109 17.47 1.36 6.31
C LEU A 109 18.86 1.75 5.80
N ASP A 110 19.63 0.79 5.26
CA ASP A 110 20.94 1.06 4.64
C ASP A 110 20.83 1.49 3.15
N HIS A 111 19.66 1.99 2.74
CA HIS A 111 19.44 2.43 1.37
C HIS A 111 20.30 3.65 1.02
N GLN A 112 20.91 3.65 -0.18
CA GLN A 112 21.81 4.72 -0.64
C GLN A 112 21.11 6.09 -0.70
N ASP A 113 19.84 6.10 -1.13
CA ASP A 113 19.01 7.30 -1.19
C ASP A 113 18.62 7.83 0.21
N ALA A 114 18.98 9.07 0.52
CA ALA A 114 18.67 9.73 1.79
C ALA A 114 17.18 10.02 2.01
N ILE A 115 16.42 10.31 0.94
CA ILE A 115 14.96 10.52 0.99
C ILE A 115 14.26 9.19 1.29
N ALA A 116 14.71 8.10 0.68
CA ALA A 116 14.19 6.76 0.99
C ALA A 116 14.39 6.41 2.47
N ARG A 117 15.60 6.66 3.01
CA ARG A 117 15.89 6.48 4.44
C ARG A 117 15.01 7.35 5.34
N LEU A 118 14.82 8.63 5.00
CA LEU A 118 13.94 9.51 5.75
C LEU A 118 12.49 9.00 5.77
N ASN A 119 11.99 8.51 4.63
CA ASN A 119 10.65 7.95 4.54
C ASN A 119 10.52 6.64 5.34
N LEU A 120 11.54 5.78 5.31
CA LEU A 120 11.60 4.58 6.14
C LEU A 120 11.58 4.90 7.64
N LEU A 121 12.34 5.91 8.07
CA LEU A 121 12.34 6.35 9.48
C LEU A 121 10.96 6.88 9.92
N LYS A 122 10.21 7.52 9.02
CA LYS A 122 8.82 7.93 9.29
C LYS A 122 7.87 6.72 9.44
N LEU A 123 8.16 5.59 8.80
CA LEU A 123 7.35 4.37 8.89
C LEU A 123 7.57 3.61 10.21
N ILE A 124 8.74 3.76 10.84
CA ILE A 124 9.13 3.01 12.05
C ILE A 124 8.74 3.74 13.34
N LYS A 125 8.46 5.05 13.26
CA LYS A 125 8.16 5.91 14.42
C LYS A 125 6.72 5.72 14.92
#